data_AF-A0A819QNM7-F1
#
_entry.id   AF-A0A819QNM7-F1
#
_cell.length_a   1.000
_cell.length_b   1.000
_cell.length_c   1.000
_cell.angle_alpha   90.00
_cell.angle_beta   90.00
_cell.angle_gamma   90.00
#
_symmetry.space_group_name_H-M   'P 1'
#
loop_
_entity.id
_entity.type
_entity.pdbx_description
1 polymer ?
#
loop_
_entity_poly.entity_id
_entity_poly.type
_entity_poly.pdbx_seq_one_letter_code
_entity_poly.pdbx_strand_id
1 'polypeptide(L)'
;MSIQAVNDNWQLFVERQLVTGNALSPQLFQTEANYLLHQFQTQTQVIVFQALQLIRTITHVDRLIAVLRVNSNTYIYRSESANLFNITTRFDRLFTTLDTLNFSQSINCSYISMYIDPDPSNIAYRIPSFYFGCFNLEAIVQSLLECFYDTTCIDIIKLFIQLTGSINVSALNSNKIRVELNATMETIVSELMIEQWNSLTNYSNYFLICAPQTCTYTVIERYNFLHAIVMVFGLYGGLIVAFRFLALFLNNYEQLQIQYSDTLQYPCSQIGITYGSFISIKPIFHQVCSSSFTSDE
;
A
#
# COMPACT_ATOMS: atom_id res chain seq x y z
N MET A 1 7.36 -1.33 10.63
CA MET A 1 8.05 -1.11 9.34
C MET A 1 7.13 -0.50 8.29
N SER A 2 6.03 -1.16 7.89
CA SER A 2 5.16 -0.67 6.80
C SER A 2 4.54 0.71 7.06
N ILE A 3 4.00 0.96 8.27
CA ILE A 3 3.45 2.27 8.66
C ILE A 3 4.50 3.38 8.50
N GLN A 4 5.70 3.15 9.03
CA GLN A 4 6.78 4.13 8.98
C GLN A 4 7.24 4.37 7.53
N ALA A 5 7.42 3.32 6.73
CA ALA A 5 7.79 3.45 5.32
C ALA A 5 6.75 4.26 4.52
N VAL A 6 5.46 4.04 4.78
CA VAL A 6 4.38 4.82 4.16
C VAL A 6 4.45 6.29 4.57
N ASN A 7 4.64 6.57 5.86
CA ASN A 7 4.73 7.94 6.36
C ASN A 7 5.96 8.68 5.79
N ASP A 8 7.13 8.05 5.84
CA ASP A 8 8.39 8.64 5.37
C ASP A 8 8.34 8.88 3.85
N ASN A 9 7.88 7.91 3.07
CA ASN A 9 7.73 8.08 1.62
C ASN A 9 6.65 9.11 1.28
N TRP A 10 5.59 9.22 2.08
CA TRP A 10 4.55 10.22 1.87
C TRP A 10 5.08 11.65 2.05
N GLN A 11 5.91 11.90 3.07
CA GLN A 11 6.54 13.21 3.27
C GLN A 11 7.37 13.61 2.04
N LEU A 12 8.16 12.68 1.50
CA LEU A 12 8.95 12.93 0.28
C LEU A 12 8.08 13.10 -0.97
N PHE A 13 6.96 12.38 -1.05
CA PHE A 13 6.05 12.45 -2.19
C PHE A 13 5.36 13.81 -2.28
N VAL A 14 4.87 14.36 -1.16
CA VAL A 14 4.12 15.63 -1.16
C VAL A 14 4.97 16.85 -1.51
N GLU A 15 6.29 16.76 -1.32
CA GLU A 15 7.26 17.80 -1.69
C GLU A 15 7.56 17.84 -3.20
N ARG A 16 7.28 16.76 -3.94
CA ARG A 16 7.47 16.72 -5.39
C ARG A 16 6.49 17.67 -6.09
N GLN A 17 6.86 18.10 -7.29
CA GLN A 17 6.09 19.08 -8.05
C GLN A 17 5.55 18.50 -9.35
N LEU A 18 4.30 18.86 -9.66
CA LEU A 18 3.71 18.70 -10.98
C LEU A 18 4.18 19.86 -11.84
N VAL A 19 4.91 19.55 -12.90
CA VAL A 19 5.48 20.53 -13.82
C VAL A 19 4.55 20.68 -15.01
N THR A 20 3.87 21.83 -15.12
CA THR A 20 3.00 22.11 -16.27
C THR A 20 3.04 23.58 -16.66
N GLY A 21 3.18 23.84 -17.96
CA GLY A 21 3.13 25.21 -18.50
C GLY A 21 1.71 25.75 -18.66
N ASN A 22 0.73 24.86 -18.84
CA ASN A 22 -0.69 25.19 -19.02
C ASN A 22 -1.55 24.44 -18.01
N ALA A 23 -2.68 25.01 -17.60
CA ALA A 23 -3.63 24.34 -16.72
C ALA A 23 -4.15 23.08 -17.41
N LEU A 24 -4.05 21.95 -16.71
CA LEU A 24 -4.61 20.69 -17.16
C LEU A 24 -6.13 20.77 -17.14
N SER A 25 -6.78 20.13 -18.11
CA SER A 25 -8.24 19.92 -18.05
C SER A 25 -8.58 19.03 -16.84
N PRO A 26 -9.82 19.08 -16.30
CA PRO A 26 -10.21 18.25 -15.16
C PRO A 26 -9.95 16.75 -15.37
N GLN A 27 -10.15 16.26 -16.60
CA GLN A 27 -9.93 14.86 -16.96
C GLN A 27 -8.43 14.50 -17.00
N LEU A 28 -7.61 15.36 -17.60
CA LEU A 28 -6.15 15.16 -17.66
C LEU A 28 -5.53 15.26 -16.27
N PHE A 29 -5.96 16.24 -15.48
CA PHE A 29 -5.57 16.37 -14.08
C PHE A 29 -5.91 15.10 -13.28
N GLN A 30 -7.13 14.58 -13.39
CA GLN A 30 -7.53 13.39 -12.65
C GLN A 30 -6.70 12.17 -13.07
N THR A 31 -6.44 12.03 -14.37
CA THR A 31 -5.60 10.94 -14.91
C THR A 31 -4.19 11.03 -14.36
N GLU A 32 -3.58 12.21 -14.41
CA GLU A 32 -2.22 12.46 -13.90
C GLU A 32 -2.15 12.24 -12.39
N ALA A 33 -3.09 12.79 -11.61
CA ALA A 33 -3.13 12.63 -10.17
C ALA A 33 -3.32 11.17 -9.74
N ASN A 34 -4.18 10.42 -10.44
CA ASN A 34 -4.35 8.98 -10.21
C ASN A 34 -3.08 8.19 -10.56
N TYR A 35 -2.39 8.56 -11.63
CA TYR A 35 -1.12 7.95 -12.01
C TYR A 35 -0.04 8.18 -10.95
N LEU A 36 0.10 9.42 -10.47
CA LEU A 36 1.04 9.79 -9.41
C LEU A 36 0.75 9.02 -8.10
N LEU A 37 -0.53 8.90 -7.74
CA LEU A 37 -0.98 8.12 -6.58
C LEU A 37 -0.64 6.63 -6.74
N HIS A 38 -0.93 6.05 -7.90
CA HIS A 38 -0.61 4.65 -8.18
C HIS A 38 0.89 4.41 -8.12
N GLN A 39 1.69 5.30 -8.72
CA GLN A 39 3.14 5.23 -8.68
C GLN A 39 3.66 5.27 -7.23
N PHE A 40 3.14 6.15 -6.39
CA PHE A 40 3.48 6.21 -4.97
C PHE A 40 3.18 4.89 -4.24
N GLN A 41 1.99 4.32 -4.46
CA GLN A 41 1.57 3.06 -3.85
C GLN A 41 2.51 1.90 -4.25
N THR A 42 2.74 1.72 -5.55
CA THR A 42 3.59 0.65 -6.07
C THR A 42 5.04 0.80 -5.62
N GLN A 43 5.60 2.02 -5.67
CA GLN A 43 6.99 2.25 -5.25
C GLN A 43 7.17 1.98 -3.74
N THR A 44 6.22 2.39 -2.92
CA THR A 44 6.27 2.15 -1.48
C THR A 44 6.17 0.65 -1.17
N GLN A 45 5.28 -0.09 -1.85
CA GLN A 45 5.20 -1.55 -1.75
C GLN A 45 6.53 -2.22 -2.10
N VAL A 46 7.14 -1.84 -3.23
CA VAL A 46 8.42 -2.40 -3.67
C VAL A 46 9.54 -2.14 -2.67
N ILE A 47 9.62 -0.94 -2.09
CA ILE A 47 10.63 -0.60 -1.07
C ILE A 47 10.50 -1.51 0.15
N VAL A 48 9.29 -1.68 0.69
CA VAL A 48 9.06 -2.54 1.86
C VAL A 48 9.31 -4.00 1.53
N PHE A 49 8.87 -4.47 0.36
CA PHE A 49 9.14 -5.83 -0.09
C PHE A 49 10.66 -6.10 -0.21
N GLN A 50 11.42 -5.18 -0.81
CA GLN A 50 12.88 -5.29 -0.91
C GLN A 50 13.55 -5.30 0.46
N ALA A 51 13.10 -4.44 1.39
CA ALA A 51 13.60 -4.44 2.76
C ALA A 51 13.32 -5.77 3.46
N LEU A 52 12.13 -6.34 3.30
CA LEU A 52 11.77 -7.65 3.85
C LEU A 52 12.66 -8.76 3.26
N GLN A 53 12.87 -8.77 1.94
CA GLN A 53 13.75 -9.75 1.28
C GLN A 53 15.20 -9.64 1.74
N LEU A 54 15.69 -8.42 1.95
CA LEU A 54 17.01 -8.18 2.51
C LEU A 54 17.12 -8.76 3.93
N ILE A 55 16.14 -8.51 4.80
CA ILE A 55 16.13 -9.05 6.16
C ILE A 55 16.06 -10.59 6.13
N ARG A 56 15.22 -11.19 5.27
CA ARG A 56 15.17 -12.65 5.08
C ARG A 56 16.52 -13.22 4.64
N THR A 57 17.19 -12.55 3.72
CA THR A 57 18.50 -12.99 3.22
C THR A 57 19.57 -12.89 4.31
N ILE A 58 19.63 -11.78 5.05
CA ILE A 58 20.61 -11.57 6.14
C ILE A 58 20.37 -12.57 7.27
N THR A 59 19.12 -12.73 7.72
CA THR A 59 18.78 -13.68 8.80
C THR A 59 19.10 -15.12 8.44
N HIS A 60 19.01 -15.48 7.15
CA HIS A 60 19.46 -16.77 6.65
C HIS A 60 20.98 -16.92 6.56
N VAL A 61 21.72 -15.85 6.21
CA VAL A 61 23.19 -15.85 6.06
C VAL A 61 23.90 -15.82 7.43
N ASP A 62 23.32 -15.20 8.46
CA ASP A 62 23.79 -15.16 9.86
C ASP A 62 23.68 -16.52 10.59
N ARG A 63 23.91 -17.61 9.85
CA ARG A 63 23.97 -19.00 10.30
C ARG A 63 24.86 -19.22 11.53
N LEU A 64 25.74 -18.28 11.90
CA LEU A 64 26.58 -18.36 13.10
C LEU A 64 25.79 -18.44 14.42
N ILE A 65 24.59 -17.84 14.50
CA ILE A 65 23.71 -17.99 15.69
C ILE A 65 22.73 -19.15 15.50
N ALA A 66 22.25 -19.38 14.27
CA ALA A 66 21.31 -20.45 13.95
C ALA A 66 21.94 -21.85 14.09
N VAL A 67 23.17 -22.08 13.62
CA VAL A 67 23.89 -23.37 13.73
C VAL A 67 24.04 -23.84 15.19
N LEU A 68 23.98 -22.92 16.16
CA LEU A 68 23.99 -23.26 17.59
C LEU A 68 22.58 -23.47 18.19
N ARG A 69 21.48 -23.15 17.48
CA ARG A 69 20.13 -23.03 18.09
C ARG A 69 18.90 -23.40 17.23
N VAL A 70 19.02 -23.88 15.98
CA VAL A 70 17.80 -23.99 15.11
C VAL A 70 16.83 -25.14 15.36
N ASN A 71 17.21 -26.19 16.09
CA ASN A 71 16.34 -27.37 16.25
C ASN A 71 15.74 -27.45 17.65
N SER A 72 15.26 -26.32 18.18
CA SER A 72 14.60 -26.30 19.49
C SER A 72 13.11 -26.59 19.35
N ASN A 73 12.68 -27.74 19.85
CA ASN A 73 11.30 -27.90 20.25
C ASN A 73 11.15 -27.22 21.62
N THR A 74 10.19 -26.30 21.74
CA THR A 74 9.91 -25.62 23.00
C THR A 74 8.93 -26.46 23.80
N TYR A 75 9.45 -27.13 24.84
CA TYR A 75 8.65 -27.87 25.80
C TYR A 75 8.40 -26.96 26.99
N ILE A 76 7.16 -26.96 27.47
CA ILE A 76 6.80 -26.25 28.68
C ILE A 76 6.31 -27.30 29.65
N TYR A 77 6.99 -27.43 30.78
CA TYR A 77 6.55 -28.34 31.83
C TYR A 77 6.41 -27.66 33.17
N ARG A 78 5.41 -28.11 33.93
CA ARG A 78 5.19 -27.63 35.28
C ARG A 78 6.26 -28.24 36.19
N SER A 79 7.07 -27.39 36.82
CA SER A 79 8.02 -27.84 37.83
C SER A 79 7.28 -28.09 39.15
N GLU A 80 7.32 -29.34 39.62
CA GLU A 80 6.63 -29.75 40.86
C GLU A 80 7.12 -29.02 42.12
N SER A 81 8.34 -28.47 42.10
CA SER A 81 8.95 -27.82 43.27
C SER A 81 8.64 -26.33 43.42
N ALA A 82 8.10 -25.66 42.40
CA ALA A 82 7.98 -24.20 42.40
C ALA A 82 6.60 -23.65 41.98
N ASN A 83 5.63 -24.48 41.58
CA ASN A 83 4.40 -24.00 40.91
C ASN A 83 4.69 -23.09 39.69
N LEU A 84 5.90 -23.19 39.13
CA LEU A 84 6.36 -22.44 37.96
C LEU A 84 6.40 -23.39 36.76
N PHE A 85 5.96 -22.91 35.61
CA PHE A 85 6.15 -23.62 34.34
C PHE A 85 7.54 -23.28 33.80
N ASN A 86 8.40 -24.28 33.67
CA ASN A 86 9.70 -24.13 33.06
C ASN A 86 9.54 -24.24 31.54
N ILE A 87 9.93 -23.17 30.84
CA ILE A 87 10.11 -23.19 29.40
C ILE A 87 11.48 -23.79 29.14
N THR A 88 11.51 -25.00 28.56
CA THR A 88 12.74 -25.61 28.08
C THR A 88 12.66 -25.79 26.59
N THR A 89 13.46 -25.01 25.88
CA THR A 89 13.83 -25.34 24.51
C THR A 89 14.73 -26.56 24.56
N ARG A 90 14.18 -27.75 24.30
CA ARG A 90 15.00 -28.95 24.12
C ARG A 90 15.40 -28.98 22.66
N PHE A 91 16.70 -29.01 22.44
CA PHE A 91 17.23 -29.24 21.11
C PHE A 91 16.94 -30.69 20.74
N ASP A 92 16.01 -30.90 19.81
CA ASP A 92 15.82 -32.22 19.28
C ASP A 92 17.05 -32.56 18.44
N ARG A 93 17.88 -33.47 18.98
CA ARG A 93 18.86 -34.22 18.19
C ARG A 93 18.17 -35.26 17.29
N LEU A 94 16.88 -35.11 17.01
CA LEU A 94 16.08 -36.04 16.20
C LEU A 94 16.12 -35.65 14.72
N PHE A 95 17.33 -35.53 14.16
CA PHE A 95 17.51 -35.54 12.72
C PHE A 95 18.53 -36.61 12.38
N THR A 96 18.10 -37.86 12.52
CA THR A 96 18.92 -39.07 12.33
C THR A 96 19.01 -39.48 10.85
N THR A 97 18.38 -38.75 9.93
CA THR A 97 18.43 -39.02 8.48
C THR A 97 18.96 -37.81 7.71
N LEU A 98 19.83 -38.04 6.71
CA LEU A 98 20.45 -36.99 5.88
C LEU A 98 19.43 -36.01 5.26
N ASP A 99 18.22 -36.49 4.93
CA ASP A 99 17.16 -35.68 4.30
C ASP A 99 16.64 -34.56 5.21
N THR A 100 16.61 -34.81 6.52
CA THR A 100 16.09 -33.84 7.49
C THR A 100 17.12 -32.76 7.85
N LEU A 101 18.41 -33.09 7.82
CA LEU A 101 19.50 -32.13 7.93
C LEU A 101 19.48 -31.16 6.73
N ASN A 102 19.20 -31.67 5.52
CA ASN A 102 19.08 -30.84 4.32
C ASN A 102 17.85 -29.94 4.37
N PHE A 103 16.71 -30.40 4.90
CA PHE A 103 15.53 -29.56 5.08
C PHE A 103 15.76 -28.45 6.11
N SER A 104 16.47 -28.73 7.22
CA SER A 104 16.82 -27.70 8.20
C SER A 104 17.76 -26.61 7.67
N GLN A 105 18.43 -26.90 6.54
CA GLN A 105 19.27 -25.95 5.80
C GLN A 105 18.53 -25.22 4.68
N SER A 106 17.27 -25.60 4.41
CA SER A 106 16.41 -24.95 3.43
C SER A 106 15.98 -23.57 3.92
N ILE A 107 15.99 -22.60 3.01
CA ILE A 107 15.48 -21.25 3.26
C ILE A 107 14.01 -21.28 3.67
N ASN A 108 13.24 -22.26 3.16
CA ASN A 108 11.79 -22.38 3.38
C ASN A 108 11.44 -23.40 4.48
N CYS A 109 12.37 -23.67 5.41
CA CYS A 109 12.13 -24.62 6.49
C CYS A 109 11.00 -24.13 7.41
N SER A 110 9.83 -24.78 7.33
CA SER A 110 8.69 -24.56 8.19
C SER A 110 7.97 -25.86 8.57
N TYR A 111 7.32 -25.85 9.72
CA TYR A 111 6.59 -26.93 10.35
C TYR A 111 5.32 -26.36 10.96
N ILE A 112 4.28 -27.17 11.13
CA ILE A 112 3.06 -26.65 11.74
C ILE A 112 3.24 -26.52 13.26
N SER A 113 2.69 -25.45 13.83
CA SER A 113 2.62 -25.22 15.27
C SER A 113 1.87 -26.34 15.98
N MET A 114 2.54 -26.98 16.93
CA MET A 114 1.95 -27.97 17.83
C MET A 114 2.34 -27.62 19.27
N TYR A 115 1.33 -27.37 20.10
CA TYR A 115 1.45 -27.32 21.55
C TYR A 115 1.39 -28.75 22.10
N ILE A 116 2.32 -29.13 22.97
CA ILE A 116 2.26 -30.38 23.73
C ILE A 116 2.09 -30.00 25.19
N ASP A 117 0.99 -30.44 25.81
CA ASP A 117 0.80 -30.33 27.25
C ASP A 117 1.88 -31.16 27.95
N PRO A 118 2.52 -30.66 29.02
CA PRO A 118 3.50 -31.44 29.77
C PRO A 118 2.94 -32.70 30.41
N ASP A 119 1.62 -32.81 30.57
CA ASP A 119 1.00 -34.07 30.94
C ASP A 119 0.89 -34.97 29.70
N PRO A 120 1.59 -36.13 29.65
CA PRO A 120 1.54 -37.05 28.51
C PRO A 120 0.15 -37.65 28.26
N SER A 121 -0.82 -37.39 29.13
CA SER A 121 -2.22 -37.77 28.95
C SER A 121 -3.09 -36.74 28.21
N ASN A 122 -2.61 -35.51 28.02
CA ASN A 122 -3.34 -34.44 27.34
C ASN A 122 -2.99 -34.32 25.85
N ILE A 123 -3.99 -33.95 25.06
CA ILE A 123 -3.91 -33.89 23.60
C ILE A 123 -3.08 -32.67 23.19
N ALA A 124 -2.13 -32.88 22.28
CA ALA A 124 -1.39 -31.81 21.65
C ALA A 124 -2.34 -30.89 20.85
N TYR A 125 -2.37 -29.59 21.17
CA TYR A 125 -3.22 -28.63 20.46
C TYR A 125 -2.44 -28.00 19.30
N ARG A 126 -2.99 -28.10 18.10
CA ARG A 126 -2.40 -27.50 16.90
C ARG A 126 -2.97 -26.10 16.72
N ILE A 127 -2.12 -25.07 16.75
CA ILE A 127 -2.58 -23.72 16.38
C ILE A 127 -2.87 -23.75 14.87
N PRO A 128 -4.12 -23.51 14.45
CA PRO A 128 -4.50 -23.60 13.05
C PRO A 128 -3.68 -22.60 12.22
N SER A 129 -3.15 -23.09 11.10
CA SER A 129 -2.53 -22.27 10.06
C SER A 129 -1.37 -21.38 10.52
N PHE A 130 -0.78 -21.68 11.69
CA PHE A 130 0.41 -21.04 12.23
C PHE A 130 1.61 -21.97 12.10
N TYR A 131 2.69 -21.47 11.54
CA TYR A 131 3.91 -22.22 11.28
C TYR A 131 5.02 -21.82 12.26
N PHE A 132 5.84 -22.79 12.64
CA PHE A 132 7.17 -22.61 13.20
C PHE A 132 8.19 -23.00 12.14
N GLY A 133 9.46 -22.64 12.32
CA GLY A 133 10.46 -22.93 11.31
C GLY A 133 11.85 -22.67 11.81
N CYS A 134 12.83 -23.07 11.01
CA CYS A 134 14.24 -22.82 11.29
C CYS A 134 14.53 -21.31 11.40
N PHE A 135 13.76 -20.48 10.69
CA PHE A 135 13.85 -19.03 10.80
C PHE A 135 12.49 -18.48 11.22
N ASN A 136 12.44 -17.80 12.37
CA ASN A 136 11.19 -17.23 12.90
C ASN A 136 10.49 -16.33 11.87
N LEU A 137 11.26 -15.53 11.13
CA LEU A 137 10.70 -14.68 10.07
C LEU A 137 10.05 -15.50 8.95
N GLU A 138 10.69 -16.60 8.53
CA GLU A 138 10.16 -17.48 7.48
C GLU A 138 8.88 -18.18 7.94
N ALA A 139 8.86 -18.65 9.18
CA ALA A 139 7.68 -19.26 9.79
C ALA A 139 6.50 -18.27 9.87
N ILE A 140 6.78 -17.01 10.26
CA ILE A 140 5.76 -15.97 10.35
C ILE A 140 5.19 -15.64 8.98
N VAL A 141 6.02 -15.41 7.95
CA VAL A 141 5.53 -15.01 6.62
C VAL A 141 4.68 -16.10 5.94
N GLN A 142 4.93 -17.37 6.25
CA GLN A 142 4.13 -18.50 5.79
C GLN A 142 2.85 -18.75 6.63
N SER A 143 2.75 -18.13 7.80
CA SER A 143 1.57 -18.25 8.68
C SER A 143 0.38 -17.44 8.18
N LEU A 144 -0.81 -17.85 8.58
CA LEU A 144 -2.07 -17.14 8.36
C LEU A 144 -2.54 -16.47 9.64
N LEU A 145 -3.44 -15.49 9.51
CA LEU A 145 -4.01 -14.76 10.65
C LEU A 145 -5.25 -15.41 11.26
N GLU A 146 -5.65 -16.60 10.81
CA GLU A 146 -6.87 -17.30 11.24
C GLU A 146 -7.04 -17.32 12.77
N CYS A 147 -6.01 -17.75 13.51
CA CYS A 147 -6.03 -17.79 14.97
C CYS A 147 -6.24 -16.41 15.63
N PHE A 148 -5.81 -15.32 14.99
CA PHE A 148 -5.95 -13.98 15.56
C PHE A 148 -7.40 -13.52 15.66
N TYR A 149 -8.32 -14.15 14.91
CA TYR A 149 -9.76 -13.86 14.93
C TYR A 149 -10.57 -14.87 15.75
N ASP A 150 -9.96 -15.97 16.19
CA ASP A 150 -10.62 -16.99 17.00
C ASP A 150 -10.36 -16.77 18.49
N THR A 151 -11.41 -16.48 19.25
CA THR A 151 -11.34 -16.28 20.69
C THR A 151 -10.79 -17.51 21.42
N THR A 152 -11.15 -18.71 20.97
CA THR A 152 -10.68 -19.97 21.57
C THR A 152 -9.19 -20.13 21.36
N CYS A 153 -8.72 -19.84 20.14
CA CYS A 153 -7.30 -19.91 19.81
C CYS A 153 -6.50 -18.88 20.61
N ILE A 154 -6.99 -17.64 20.71
CA ILE A 154 -6.37 -16.60 21.53
C ILE A 154 -6.39 -16.94 23.02
N ASP A 155 -7.46 -17.53 23.55
CA ASP A 155 -7.52 -17.92 24.96
C ASP A 155 -6.51 -19.02 25.30
N ILE A 156 -6.24 -19.94 24.36
CA ILE A 156 -5.15 -20.92 24.47
C ILE A 156 -3.79 -20.22 24.47
N ILE A 157 -3.58 -19.24 23.59
CA ILE A 157 -2.35 -18.44 23.57
C ILE A 157 -2.19 -17.61 24.86
N LYS A 158 -3.26 -17.04 25.41
CA LYS A 158 -3.22 -16.30 26.68
C LYS A 158 -2.80 -17.21 27.84
N LEU A 159 -3.28 -18.44 27.87
CA LEU A 159 -2.90 -19.42 28.89
C LEU A 159 -1.38 -19.66 28.90
N PHE A 160 -0.73 -19.52 27.75
CA PHE A 160 0.73 -19.53 27.62
C PHE A 160 1.39 -18.22 28.06
N ILE A 161 0.90 -17.07 27.58
CA ILE A 161 1.56 -15.75 27.82
C ILE A 161 1.40 -15.28 29.28
N GLN A 162 0.29 -15.62 29.95
CA GLN A 162 0.07 -15.28 31.36
C GLN A 162 1.11 -15.91 32.30
N LEU A 163 1.86 -16.91 31.84
CA LEU A 163 2.95 -17.56 32.57
C LEU A 163 4.26 -16.76 32.57
N THR A 164 4.42 -15.78 31.67
CA THR A 164 5.69 -15.03 31.49
C THR A 164 5.61 -13.56 31.91
N GLY A 165 4.43 -13.08 32.30
CA GLY A 165 4.19 -11.68 32.64
C GLY A 165 3.75 -10.83 31.45
N SER A 166 2.51 -10.34 31.54
CA SER A 166 1.90 -9.17 30.89
C SER A 166 1.98 -9.02 29.36
N ILE A 167 1.06 -9.68 28.64
CA ILE A 167 0.43 -9.09 27.44
C ILE A 167 -1.07 -9.41 27.48
N ASN A 168 -1.92 -8.38 27.58
CA ASN A 168 -3.37 -8.54 27.52
C ASN A 168 -3.84 -8.54 26.05
N VAL A 169 -3.66 -9.69 25.38
CA VAL A 169 -4.09 -9.85 23.99
C VAL A 169 -5.57 -10.17 23.90
N SER A 170 -6.26 -9.72 22.85
CA SER A 170 -7.65 -10.08 22.58
C SER A 170 -7.83 -10.43 21.11
N ALA A 171 -8.76 -11.34 20.81
CA ALA A 171 -9.07 -11.68 19.43
C ALA A 171 -9.49 -10.44 18.62
N LEU A 172 -9.04 -10.40 17.38
CA LEU A 172 -9.39 -9.40 16.39
C LEU A 172 -10.86 -9.57 15.96
N ASN A 173 -11.41 -8.55 15.32
CA ASN A 173 -12.82 -8.52 14.99
C ASN A 173 -13.03 -8.99 13.55
N SER A 174 -13.67 -10.15 13.39
CA SER A 174 -13.94 -10.76 12.08
C SER A 174 -14.78 -9.87 11.15
N ASN A 175 -15.58 -8.95 11.69
CA ASN A 175 -16.47 -8.09 10.91
C ASN A 175 -15.76 -6.87 10.30
N LYS A 176 -14.48 -6.65 10.63
CA LYS A 176 -13.66 -5.56 10.06
C LYS A 176 -12.76 -6.01 8.91
N ILE A 177 -12.84 -7.28 8.52
CA ILE A 177 -11.91 -7.88 7.57
C ILE A 177 -12.28 -7.53 6.12
N ARG A 178 -11.32 -6.99 5.36
CA ARG A 178 -11.36 -6.98 3.88
C ARG A 178 -10.43 -8.01 3.24
N VAL A 179 -9.36 -8.40 3.93
CA VAL A 179 -8.39 -9.40 3.48
C VAL A 179 -8.93 -10.79 3.72
N GLU A 180 -8.94 -11.69 2.74
CA GLU A 180 -9.37 -13.07 2.98
C GLU A 180 -8.59 -13.68 4.16
N LEU A 181 -9.27 -14.30 5.12
CA LEU A 181 -8.67 -15.00 6.28
C LEU A 181 -7.60 -16.04 5.87
N ASN A 182 -7.60 -16.42 4.60
CA ASN A 182 -6.71 -17.38 3.97
C ASN A 182 -5.43 -16.75 3.37
N ALA A 183 -5.25 -15.43 3.46
CA ALA A 183 -4.02 -14.77 3.00
C ALA A 183 -2.87 -15.04 3.98
N THR A 184 -1.69 -15.33 3.42
CA THR A 184 -0.46 -15.47 4.21
C THR A 184 0.02 -14.10 4.71
N MET A 185 0.74 -14.09 5.82
CA MET A 185 1.39 -12.90 6.33
C MET A 185 2.35 -12.27 5.31
N GLU A 186 2.99 -13.05 4.44
CA GLU A 186 3.80 -12.53 3.34
C GLU A 186 2.99 -11.61 2.41
N THR A 187 1.80 -12.07 2.00
CA THR A 187 0.91 -11.29 1.13
C THR A 187 0.47 -10.02 1.84
N ILE A 188 0.03 -10.13 3.09
CA ILE A 188 -0.43 -8.97 3.88
C ILE A 188 0.70 -7.95 4.07
N VAL A 189 1.92 -8.40 4.36
CA VAL A 189 3.09 -7.51 4.52
C VAL A 189 3.52 -6.89 3.20
N SER A 190 3.50 -7.65 2.09
CA SER A 190 3.88 -7.15 0.76
C SER A 190 2.90 -6.09 0.25
N GLU A 191 1.65 -6.14 0.70
CA GLU A 191 0.65 -5.09 0.50
C GLU A 191 0.68 -4.00 1.58
N LEU A 192 1.82 -3.82 2.26
CA LEU A 192 2.06 -2.81 3.30
C LEU A 192 1.16 -2.94 4.54
N MET A 193 0.47 -4.05 4.70
CA MET A 193 -0.59 -4.24 5.69
C MET A 193 -1.68 -3.18 5.57
N ILE A 194 -2.02 -2.74 4.35
CA ILE A 194 -3.07 -1.75 4.07
C ILE A 194 -4.29 -2.44 3.48
N GLU A 195 -5.45 -2.21 4.09
CA GLU A 195 -6.73 -2.74 3.60
C GLU A 195 -7.41 -1.81 2.59
N GLN A 196 -7.18 -0.50 2.72
CA GLN A 196 -7.74 0.49 1.81
C GLN A 196 -6.90 1.76 1.76
N TRP A 197 -6.69 2.27 0.55
CA TRP A 197 -6.19 3.62 0.31
C TRP A 197 -7.36 4.59 0.14
N ASN A 198 -7.52 5.54 1.06
CA ASN A 198 -8.44 6.66 0.86
C ASN A 198 -7.67 7.85 0.30
N SER A 199 -7.64 7.98 -1.03
CA SER A 199 -7.04 9.11 -1.72
C SER A 199 -8.10 10.15 -2.09
N LEU A 200 -7.71 11.43 -1.99
CA LEU A 200 -8.51 12.58 -2.39
C LEU A 200 -7.67 13.48 -3.29
N THR A 201 -8.26 13.93 -4.40
CA THR A 201 -7.66 14.89 -5.32
C THR A 201 -8.49 16.17 -5.34
N ASN A 202 -7.84 17.34 -5.34
CA ASN A 202 -8.52 18.64 -5.32
C ASN A 202 -8.14 19.47 -6.55
N TYR A 203 -8.93 19.32 -7.63
CA TYR A 203 -8.74 20.08 -8.86
C TYR A 203 -8.88 21.60 -8.63
N SER A 204 -9.83 22.03 -7.79
CA SER A 204 -10.04 23.45 -7.51
C SER A 204 -8.81 24.09 -6.89
N ASN A 205 -8.17 23.43 -5.92
CA ASN A 205 -6.95 23.94 -5.31
C ASN A 205 -5.79 23.99 -6.31
N TYR A 206 -5.62 22.93 -7.10
CA TYR A 206 -4.65 22.90 -8.21
C TYR A 206 -4.85 24.07 -9.19
N PHE A 207 -6.09 24.28 -9.63
CA PHE A 207 -6.42 25.31 -10.62
C PHE A 207 -6.19 26.72 -10.07
N LEU A 208 -6.52 26.96 -8.80
CA LEU A 208 -6.27 28.22 -8.11
C LEU A 208 -4.76 28.51 -7.96
N ILE A 209 -3.94 27.49 -7.69
CA ILE A 209 -2.48 27.65 -7.57
C ILE A 209 -1.83 27.88 -8.93
N CYS A 210 -2.29 27.17 -9.97
CA CYS A 210 -1.87 27.45 -11.34
C CYS A 210 -2.16 28.91 -11.72
N ALA A 211 -3.25 29.50 -11.20
CA ALA A 211 -3.63 30.91 -11.33
C ALA A 211 -3.47 31.43 -12.78
N PRO A 212 -4.28 30.94 -13.73
CA PRO A 212 -4.12 31.28 -15.13
C PRO A 212 -4.46 32.75 -15.40
N GLN A 213 -3.55 33.47 -16.06
CA GLN A 213 -3.68 34.94 -16.21
C GLN A 213 -4.47 35.38 -17.44
N THR A 214 -4.34 34.66 -18.56
CA THR A 214 -5.03 35.01 -19.83
C THR A 214 -5.39 33.74 -20.58
N CYS A 215 -6.64 33.61 -21.05
CA CYS A 215 -7.02 32.50 -21.90
C CYS A 215 -6.52 32.74 -23.33
N THR A 216 -5.76 31.80 -23.88
CA THR A 216 -5.35 31.82 -25.30
C THR A 216 -6.05 30.71 -26.03
N TYR A 217 -6.51 30.98 -27.26
CA TYR A 217 -7.14 29.97 -28.11
C TYR A 217 -6.42 29.94 -29.45
N THR A 218 -6.11 28.74 -29.94
CA THR A 218 -5.62 28.59 -31.31
C THR A 218 -6.82 28.43 -32.24
N VAL A 219 -7.00 29.42 -33.13
CA VAL A 219 -8.00 29.36 -34.20
C VAL A 219 -7.42 28.54 -35.33
N ILE A 220 -7.92 27.32 -35.49
CA ILE A 220 -7.62 26.51 -36.67
C ILE A 220 -8.71 26.83 -37.71
N GLU A 221 -8.43 27.77 -38.62
CA GLU A 221 -9.34 28.06 -39.73
C GLU A 221 -9.38 26.87 -40.69
N ARG A 222 -10.49 26.12 -40.67
CA ARG A 222 -10.81 25.19 -41.76
C ARG A 222 -11.45 25.99 -42.88
N TYR A 223 -10.74 26.16 -44.00
CA TYR A 223 -11.28 26.80 -45.20
C TYR A 223 -12.51 26.03 -45.70
N ASN A 224 -13.70 26.52 -45.35
CA ASN A 224 -14.96 25.96 -45.79
C ASN A 224 -15.36 26.60 -47.13
N PHE A 225 -16.08 25.89 -47.99
CA PHE A 225 -16.47 26.38 -49.33
C PHE A 225 -17.17 27.75 -49.31
N LEU A 226 -17.92 28.02 -48.24
CA LEU A 226 -18.55 29.31 -47.98
C LEU A 226 -17.55 30.48 -47.92
N HIS A 227 -16.34 30.25 -47.43
CA HIS A 227 -15.29 31.26 -47.32
C HIS A 227 -14.73 31.65 -48.70
N ALA A 228 -14.63 30.70 -49.63
CA ALA A 228 -14.26 30.98 -51.01
C ALA A 228 -15.34 31.86 -51.70
N ILE A 229 -16.62 31.57 -51.45
CA ILE A 229 -17.75 32.38 -51.96
C ILE A 229 -17.68 33.80 -51.40
N VAL A 230 -17.49 33.96 -50.09
CA VAL A 230 -17.38 35.27 -49.43
C VAL A 230 -16.17 36.06 -49.94
N MET A 231 -15.06 35.39 -50.24
CA MET A 231 -13.87 36.02 -50.81
C MET A 231 -14.13 36.56 -52.22
N VAL A 232 -14.86 35.81 -53.06
CA VAL A 232 -15.26 36.25 -54.40
C VAL A 232 -16.23 37.43 -54.34
N PHE A 233 -17.23 37.39 -53.46
CA PHE A 233 -18.15 38.52 -53.25
C PHE A 233 -17.47 39.73 -52.61
N GLY A 234 -16.46 39.50 -51.79
CA GLY A 234 -15.68 40.53 -51.13
C GLY A 234 -14.67 41.28 -52.00
N LEU A 235 -14.41 40.79 -53.22
CA LEU A 235 -13.71 41.55 -54.27
C LEU A 235 -14.51 42.79 -54.70
N TYR A 236 -15.84 42.81 -54.45
CA TYR A 236 -16.63 44.05 -54.43
C TYR A 236 -16.41 44.74 -53.08
N GLY A 237 -15.30 45.48 -52.99
CA GLY A 237 -14.58 45.85 -51.76
C GLY A 237 -15.34 46.47 -50.58
N GLY A 238 -16.58 46.92 -50.73
CA GLY A 238 -17.41 47.40 -49.60
C GLY A 238 -18.07 46.28 -48.79
N LEU A 239 -18.38 45.15 -49.42
CA LEU A 239 -19.21 44.11 -48.83
C LEU A 239 -18.43 43.22 -47.84
N ILE A 240 -17.12 43.06 -48.04
CA ILE A 240 -16.27 42.21 -47.18
C ILE A 240 -16.08 42.79 -45.77
N VAL A 241 -16.05 44.12 -45.65
CA VAL A 241 -15.93 44.80 -44.35
C VAL A 241 -17.22 44.65 -43.58
N ALA A 242 -18.38 44.84 -44.23
CA ALA A 242 -19.69 44.64 -43.64
C ALA A 242 -19.93 43.18 -43.20
N PHE A 243 -19.54 42.20 -44.03
CA PHE A 243 -19.67 40.79 -43.67
C PHE A 243 -18.71 40.35 -42.55
N ARG A 244 -17.48 40.87 -42.48
CA ARG A 244 -16.59 40.62 -41.34
C ARG A 244 -17.15 41.20 -40.04
N PHE A 245 -17.73 42.39 -40.09
CA PHE A 245 -18.39 42.99 -38.94
C PHE A 245 -19.64 42.20 -38.51
N LEU A 246 -20.48 41.76 -39.45
CA LEU A 246 -21.63 40.90 -39.17
C LEU A 246 -21.23 39.53 -38.62
N ALA A 247 -20.17 38.91 -39.14
CA ALA A 247 -19.65 37.65 -38.63
C ALA A 247 -19.08 37.76 -37.21
N LEU A 248 -18.38 38.87 -36.91
CA LEU A 248 -17.92 39.18 -35.55
C LEU A 248 -19.09 39.48 -34.60
N PHE A 249 -20.15 40.13 -35.09
CA PHE A 249 -21.33 40.46 -34.29
C PHE A 249 -22.24 39.25 -34.02
N LEU A 250 -22.30 38.27 -34.92
CA LEU A 250 -23.08 37.04 -34.77
C LEU A 250 -22.38 35.97 -33.91
N ASN A 251 -21.06 36.07 -33.73
CA ASN A 251 -20.32 35.17 -32.85
C ASN A 251 -20.48 35.63 -31.39
N ASN A 252 -21.55 35.17 -30.75
CA ASN A 252 -21.69 35.22 -29.30
C ASN A 252 -20.49 34.50 -28.65
N TYR A 253 -19.89 35.15 -27.66
CA TYR A 253 -18.78 34.64 -26.84
C TYR A 253 -19.02 33.21 -26.32
N GLU A 254 -20.27 32.84 -26.02
CA GLU A 254 -20.65 31.48 -25.61
C GLU A 254 -20.39 30.41 -26.69
N GLN A 255 -20.52 30.75 -27.98
CA GLN A 255 -20.27 29.78 -29.07
C GLN A 255 -18.79 29.50 -29.29
N LEU A 256 -17.89 30.45 -28.97
CA LEU A 256 -16.44 30.23 -29.03
C LEU A 256 -15.99 29.18 -27.99
N GLN A 257 -16.62 29.18 -26.82
CA GLN A 257 -16.33 28.22 -25.75
C GLN A 257 -16.75 26.79 -26.13
N ILE A 258 -17.85 26.65 -26.90
CA ILE A 258 -18.34 25.36 -27.39
C ILE A 258 -17.52 24.88 -28.61
N GLN A 259 -17.08 25.79 -29.49
CA GLN A 259 -16.42 25.43 -30.75
C GLN A 259 -14.91 25.18 -30.61
N TYR A 260 -14.25 25.79 -29.63
CA TYR A 260 -12.80 25.71 -29.43
C TYR A 260 -12.40 25.17 -28.05
N SER A 261 -13.31 24.44 -27.38
CA SER A 261 -13.07 23.81 -26.07
C SER A 261 -11.73 23.07 -26.00
N ASP A 262 -11.33 22.42 -27.09
CA ASP A 262 -10.12 21.59 -27.16
C ASP A 262 -8.83 22.39 -27.43
N THR A 263 -8.91 23.69 -27.79
CA THR A 263 -7.75 24.54 -28.07
C THR A 263 -7.57 25.71 -27.08
N LEU A 264 -8.42 25.81 -26.06
CA LEU A 264 -8.28 26.79 -24.98
C LEU A 264 -7.11 26.40 -24.07
N GLN A 265 -6.08 27.25 -24.04
CA GLN A 265 -4.91 27.10 -23.20
C GLN A 265 -4.92 28.17 -22.10
N TYR A 266 -4.61 27.72 -20.90
CA TYR A 266 -4.55 28.55 -19.70
C TYR A 266 -3.12 28.51 -19.16
N PRO A 267 -2.22 29.40 -19.62
CA PRO A 267 -0.84 29.44 -19.12
C PRO A 267 -0.84 29.62 -17.59
N CYS A 268 -0.15 28.71 -16.88
CA CYS A 268 -0.01 28.80 -15.43
C CYS A 268 0.99 29.89 -15.06
N SER A 269 0.70 30.63 -13.99
CA SER A 269 1.63 31.59 -13.39
C SER A 269 2.81 30.92 -12.69
N GLN A 270 2.60 29.71 -12.17
CA GLN A 270 3.61 28.86 -11.55
C GLN A 270 3.74 27.56 -12.33
N ILE A 271 4.96 27.22 -12.73
CA ILE A 271 5.25 26.04 -13.55
C ILE A 271 5.31 24.77 -12.68
N GLY A 272 5.66 24.89 -11.39
CA GLY A 272 5.77 23.77 -10.45
C GLY A 272 4.77 23.88 -9.31
N ILE A 273 3.91 22.87 -9.16
CA ILE A 273 2.87 22.82 -8.13
C ILE A 273 3.10 21.60 -7.24
N THR A 274 3.29 21.78 -5.94
CA THR A 274 3.58 20.67 -5.02
C THR A 274 2.42 19.68 -4.93
N TYR A 275 2.71 18.38 -4.94
CA TYR A 275 1.68 17.33 -4.88
C TYR A 275 0.82 17.44 -3.63
N GLY A 276 1.41 17.80 -2.49
CA GLY A 276 0.68 17.98 -1.22
C GLY A 276 -0.40 19.06 -1.26
N SER A 277 -0.38 19.96 -2.25
CA SER A 277 -1.43 20.98 -2.39
C SER A 277 -2.73 20.42 -2.99
N PHE A 278 -2.66 19.34 -3.77
CA PHE A 278 -3.83 18.82 -4.50
C PHE A 278 -4.06 17.32 -4.31
N ILE A 279 -3.15 16.59 -3.68
CA ILE A 279 -3.28 15.16 -3.37
C ILE A 279 -3.22 14.98 -1.86
N SER A 280 -4.16 14.20 -1.32
CA SER A 280 -4.14 13.72 0.06
C SER A 280 -4.40 12.22 0.09
N ILE A 281 -3.73 11.50 1.00
CA ILE A 281 -3.96 10.08 1.21
C ILE A 281 -4.13 9.77 2.70
N LYS A 282 -5.06 8.86 3.00
CA LYS A 282 -5.25 8.31 4.34
C LYS A 282 -5.37 6.79 4.24
N PRO A 283 -4.27 6.04 4.46
CA PRO A 283 -4.34 4.59 4.48
C PRO A 283 -5.15 4.08 5.67
N ILE A 284 -5.92 3.03 5.44
CA ILE A 284 -6.53 2.19 6.48
C ILE A 284 -5.65 0.95 6.59
N PHE A 285 -4.90 0.87 7.68
CA PHE A 285 -4.06 -0.29 7.97
C PHE A 285 -4.89 -1.46 8.49
N HIS A 286 -4.36 -2.66 8.29
CA HIS A 286 -4.91 -3.90 8.77
C HIS A 286 -5.08 -3.87 10.30
N GLN A 287 -6.18 -4.46 10.79
CA GLN A 287 -6.53 -4.38 12.22
C GLN A 287 -5.38 -4.79 13.15
N VAL A 288 -4.58 -5.78 12.74
CA VAL A 288 -3.41 -6.28 13.49
C VAL A 288 -2.42 -5.17 13.87
N CYS A 289 -2.23 -4.16 13.02
CA CYS A 289 -1.28 -3.07 13.27
C CYS A 289 -1.71 -2.10 14.39
N SER A 290 -2.98 -2.17 14.80
CA SER A 290 -3.58 -1.36 15.87
C SER A 290 -4.03 -2.20 17.06
N SER A 291 -3.66 -3.48 17.07
CA SER A 291 -4.11 -4.44 18.06
C SER A 291 -3.15 -4.50 19.26
N SER A 292 -3.58 -5.18 20.32
CA SER A 292 -2.72 -5.48 21.48
C SER A 292 -1.59 -6.48 21.17
N PHE A 293 -1.53 -7.04 19.95
CA PHE A 293 -0.40 -7.88 19.52
C PHE A 293 0.85 -7.07 19.15
N THR A 294 0.70 -5.76 18.95
CA THR A 294 1.79 -4.86 18.54
C THR A 294 2.05 -3.71 19.52
N SER A 295 1.39 -3.72 20.68
CA SER A 295 1.61 -2.70 21.72
C SER A 295 2.83 -3.07 22.56
N ASP A 296 3.80 -2.16 22.62
CA ASP A 296 4.93 -2.22 23.57
C ASP A 296 4.41 -1.84 24.97
N GLU A 297 3.79 -2.79 25.67
CA GLU A 297 3.67 -2.76 27.15
C GLU A 297 4.71 -3.68 27.78
#